data_AF-A0A534KA76-F1
#
_entry.id   AF-A0A534KA76-F1
#
_cell.length_a   1.000
_cell.length_b   1.000
_cell.length_c   1.000
_cell.angle_alpha   90.00
_cell.angle_beta   90.00
_cell.angle_gamma   90.00
#
_symmetry.space_group_name_H-M   'P 1'
#
loop_
_entity.id
_entity.type
_entity.pdbx_description
1 polymer ?
#
loop_
_entity_poly.entity_id
_entity_poly.type
_entity_poly.pdbx_seq_one_letter_code
_entity_poly.pdbx_strand_id
1 'polypeptide(L)'
;MAESRIPDSNPFVEIATHLFLEDIAAKVGVSGLNNYLLSLSRNLANSMPKEEYGTWPEFLSALTTGQSILSTFEEVRPVTEHCMSTLRSPFERGWREYAKRVGAFAPVHREVAQYYNHKVRPTAVTSVHVVLHTFREAAAARVRVGDRVVRYEPVATTWVDGEVQLPEDAKLEPLLKRAGISRTKLGMLLRNHSDVWLIESA
;
A
#
# COMPACT_ATOMS: atom_id res chain seq x y z
N MET A 1 -10.38 -6.28 23.08
CA MET A 1 -10.23 -5.97 21.64
C MET A 1 -9.40 -4.71 21.57
N ALA A 2 -8.26 -4.71 20.87
CA ALA A 2 -7.49 -3.48 20.69
C ALA A 2 -8.31 -2.51 19.83
N GLU A 3 -8.43 -1.25 20.25
CA GLU A 3 -9.04 -0.20 19.43
C GLU A 3 -8.32 -0.12 18.08
N SER A 4 -9.10 0.00 17.00
CA SER A 4 -8.57 0.25 15.66
C SER A 4 -7.78 1.56 15.69
N ARG A 5 -6.49 1.51 15.36
CA ARG A 5 -5.63 2.71 15.26
C ARG A 5 -5.99 3.61 14.07
N ILE A 6 -6.85 3.13 13.17
CA ILE A 6 -7.32 3.92 12.03
C ILE A 6 -8.42 4.88 12.54
N PRO A 7 -8.26 6.21 12.38
CA PRO A 7 -9.25 7.19 12.85
C PRO A 7 -10.63 6.97 12.26
N ASP A 8 -11.66 7.33 13.01
CA ASP A 8 -13.01 7.41 12.46
C ASP A 8 -13.10 8.54 11.43
N SER A 9 -13.47 8.15 10.21
CA SER A 9 -13.49 9.03 9.03
C SER A 9 -14.91 9.39 8.60
N ASN A 10 -15.07 10.56 7.99
CA ASN A 10 -16.36 11.05 7.49
C ASN A 10 -16.67 10.43 6.11
N PRO A 11 -17.74 9.62 5.95
CA PRO A 11 -18.09 9.00 4.67
C PRO A 11 -18.26 10.00 3.52
N PHE A 12 -18.69 11.23 3.82
CA PHE A 12 -18.79 12.29 2.82
C PHE A 12 -17.43 12.62 2.18
N VAL A 13 -16.38 12.73 3.00
CA VAL A 13 -15.01 13.04 2.54
C VAL A 13 -14.46 11.89 1.71
N GLU A 14 -14.69 10.64 2.14
CA GLU A 14 -14.23 9.44 1.44
C GLU A 14 -14.88 9.32 0.05
N ILE A 15 -16.20 9.48 -0.01
CA ILE A 15 -16.96 9.40 -1.26
C ILE A 15 -16.55 10.54 -2.20
N ALA A 16 -16.44 11.77 -1.69
CA ALA A 16 -16.02 12.92 -2.48
C ALA A 16 -14.60 12.72 -3.06
N THR A 17 -13.70 12.12 -2.28
CA THR A 17 -12.34 11.80 -2.75
C THR A 17 -12.36 10.84 -3.93
N HIS A 18 -13.18 9.79 -3.87
CA HIS A 18 -13.30 8.83 -4.98
C HIS A 18 -13.93 9.46 -6.23
N LEU A 19 -15.02 10.20 -6.08
CA LEU A 19 -15.64 10.95 -7.19
C LEU A 19 -14.67 11.97 -7.81
N PHE A 20 -13.83 12.60 -7.00
CA PHE A 20 -12.80 13.51 -7.49
C PHE A 20 -11.74 12.79 -8.34
N LEU A 21 -11.32 11.57 -7.95
CA LEU A 21 -10.41 10.77 -8.77
C LEU A 21 -11.05 10.35 -10.10
N GLU A 22 -12.33 10.01 -10.09
CA GLU A 22 -13.10 9.66 -11.30
C GLU A 22 -13.25 10.87 -12.24
N ASP A 23 -13.54 12.07 -11.69
CA ASP A 23 -13.59 13.31 -12.47
C ASP A 23 -12.24 13.68 -13.10
N ILE A 24 -11.14 13.53 -12.35
CA ILE A 24 -9.79 13.67 -12.93
C ILE A 24 -9.61 12.67 -14.07
N ALA A 25 -9.93 11.40 -13.84
CA ALA A 25 -9.77 10.35 -14.83
C ALA A 25 -10.53 10.65 -16.13
N ALA A 26 -11.75 11.17 -16.03
CA ALA A 26 -12.55 11.58 -17.19
C ALA A 26 -11.88 12.71 -18.01
N LYS A 27 -11.08 13.57 -17.37
CA LYS A 27 -10.40 14.69 -18.01
C LYS A 27 -9.03 14.34 -18.58
N VAL A 28 -8.25 13.51 -17.89
CA VAL A 28 -6.84 13.24 -18.24
C VAL A 28 -6.58 11.80 -18.70
N GLY A 29 -7.59 10.95 -18.67
CA GLY A 29 -7.49 9.53 -19.01
C GLY A 29 -6.63 8.71 -18.04
N VAL A 30 -6.48 7.42 -18.36
CA VAL A 30 -5.76 6.43 -17.53
C VAL A 30 -4.32 6.84 -17.23
N SER A 31 -3.54 7.19 -18.27
CA SER A 31 -2.13 7.57 -18.08
C SER A 31 -1.99 8.87 -17.29
N GLY A 32 -2.89 9.84 -17.49
CA GLY A 32 -2.87 11.10 -16.76
C GLY A 32 -3.17 10.89 -15.28
N LEU A 33 -4.20 10.10 -14.97
CA LEU A 33 -4.56 9.78 -13.59
C LEU A 33 -3.43 8.99 -12.90
N ASN A 34 -2.82 8.01 -13.58
CA ASN A 34 -1.66 7.30 -13.03
C ASN A 34 -0.54 8.26 -12.62
N ASN A 35 -0.13 9.17 -13.51
CA ASN A 35 0.94 10.13 -13.23
C ASN A 35 0.57 11.09 -12.09
N TYR A 36 -0.70 11.51 -12.03
CA TYR A 36 -1.22 12.31 -10.93
C TYR A 36 -1.10 11.57 -9.58
N LEU A 37 -1.54 10.31 -9.50
CA LEU A 37 -1.48 9.52 -8.28
C LEU A 37 -0.04 9.27 -7.83
N LEU A 38 0.88 9.00 -8.76
CA LEU A 38 2.31 8.87 -8.44
C LEU A 38 2.87 10.16 -7.81
N SER A 39 2.53 11.31 -8.39
CA SER A 39 2.96 12.62 -7.90
C SER A 39 2.37 12.92 -6.52
N LEU A 40 1.06 12.72 -6.37
CA LEU A 40 0.33 12.92 -5.11
C LEU A 40 0.96 12.13 -3.97
N SER A 41 1.21 10.83 -4.17
CA SER A 41 1.81 9.97 -3.15
C SER A 41 3.23 10.38 -2.76
N ARG A 42 4.06 10.74 -3.75
CA ARG A 42 5.42 11.22 -3.48
C ARG A 42 5.42 12.52 -2.71
N ASN A 43 4.50 13.45 -3.04
CA ASN A 43 4.37 14.72 -2.35
C ASN A 43 3.92 14.52 -0.91
N LEU A 44 2.97 13.61 -0.65
CA LEU A 44 2.56 13.26 0.70
C LEU A 44 3.75 12.72 1.52
N ALA A 45 4.47 11.72 0.99
CA ALA A 45 5.65 11.17 1.66
C ALA A 45 6.73 12.24 1.90
N ASN A 46 6.99 13.11 0.93
CA ASN A 46 7.99 14.17 1.06
C ASN A 46 7.63 15.25 2.08
N SER A 47 6.34 15.42 2.37
CA SER A 47 5.83 16.35 3.38
C SER A 47 5.93 15.79 4.80
N MET A 48 6.20 14.49 4.96
CA MET A 48 6.41 13.85 6.25
C MET A 48 7.84 14.04 6.77
N PRO A 49 8.11 13.95 8.08
CA PRO A 49 9.47 14.04 8.62
C PRO A 49 10.40 12.95 8.06
N LYS A 50 11.71 13.16 8.20
CA LYS A 50 12.70 12.08 8.04
C LYS A 50 12.82 11.36 9.37
N GLU A 51 13.05 10.05 9.31
CA GLU A 51 13.24 9.22 10.49
C GLU A 51 14.65 8.63 10.50
N GLU A 52 15.28 8.62 11.67
CA GLU A 52 16.57 7.99 11.87
C GLU A 52 16.49 7.10 13.12
N TYR A 53 16.86 5.84 12.95
CA TYR A 53 16.89 4.84 14.01
C TYR A 53 18.31 4.30 14.15
N GLY A 54 18.74 3.99 15.37
CA GLY A 54 20.08 3.45 15.62
C GLY A 54 20.22 2.00 15.16
N THR A 55 19.16 1.20 15.29
CA THR A 55 19.19 -0.24 15.00
C THR A 55 17.92 -0.73 14.29
N TRP A 56 18.03 -1.87 13.58
CA TRP A 56 16.89 -2.46 12.89
C TRP A 56 15.74 -2.87 13.84
N PRO A 57 16.00 -3.48 15.01
CA PRO A 57 14.93 -3.78 15.97
C PRO A 57 14.19 -2.55 16.50
N GLU A 58 14.89 -1.42 16.67
CA GLU A 58 14.29 -0.15 17.06
C GLU A 58 13.30 0.35 15.99
N PHE A 59 13.73 0.36 14.72
CA PHE A 59 12.86 0.69 13.60
C PHE A 59 11.65 -0.24 13.51
N LEU A 60 11.84 -1.56 13.63
CA LEU A 60 10.73 -2.52 13.61
C LEU A 60 9.76 -2.30 14.77
N SER A 61 10.26 -1.93 15.95
CA SER A 61 9.41 -1.56 17.08
C SER A 61 8.57 -0.32 16.77
N ALA A 62 9.18 0.74 16.23
CA ALA A 62 8.48 1.96 15.84
C ALA A 62 7.42 1.68 14.74
N LEU A 63 7.76 0.87 13.74
CA LEU A 63 6.86 0.48 12.67
C LEU A 63 5.62 -0.25 13.22
N THR A 64 5.81 -1.28 14.03
CA THR A 64 4.72 -2.13 14.52
C THR A 64 3.87 -1.46 15.61
N THR A 65 4.42 -0.47 16.31
CA THR A 65 3.70 0.34 17.31
C THR A 65 3.01 1.57 16.71
N GLY A 66 3.14 1.81 15.40
CA GLY A 66 2.47 2.93 14.73
C GLY A 66 3.21 4.27 14.85
N GLN A 67 4.48 4.26 15.26
CA GLN A 67 5.30 5.46 15.48
C GLN A 67 6.18 5.82 14.27
N SER A 68 6.21 4.96 13.24
CA SER A 68 6.89 5.27 11.98
C SER A 68 5.92 5.87 10.95
N ILE A 69 6.41 6.74 10.07
CA ILE A 69 5.69 7.26 8.90
C ILE A 69 5.12 6.14 8.03
N LEU A 70 5.76 4.96 8.00
CA LEU A 70 5.30 3.80 7.25
C LEU A 70 4.06 3.12 7.84
N SER A 71 3.74 3.36 9.11
CA SER A 71 2.53 2.80 9.77
C SER A 71 1.54 3.88 10.22
N THR A 72 1.74 5.14 9.80
CA THR A 72 0.89 6.26 10.19
C THR A 72 -0.56 6.11 9.71
N PHE A 73 -0.79 5.50 8.54
CA PHE A 73 -2.12 5.36 7.95
C PHE A 73 -2.66 3.93 7.96
N GLU A 74 -1.93 2.99 8.54
CA GLU A 74 -2.25 1.57 8.40
C GLU A 74 -1.79 0.72 9.57
N GLU A 75 -2.53 -0.36 9.84
CA GLU A 75 -2.13 -1.37 10.80
C GLU A 75 -1.15 -2.35 10.15
N VAL A 76 0.14 -2.16 10.42
CA VAL A 76 1.22 -3.02 9.97
C VAL A 76 1.47 -4.14 10.97
N ARG A 77 1.49 -5.38 10.47
CA ARG A 77 1.83 -6.57 11.25
C ARG A 77 3.08 -7.25 10.70
N PRO A 78 4.09 -7.50 11.55
CA PRO A 78 5.29 -8.21 11.12
C PRO A 78 4.94 -9.68 10.88
N VAL A 79 5.39 -10.20 9.75
CA VAL A 79 5.33 -11.63 9.41
C VAL A 79 6.70 -12.26 9.69
N THR A 80 7.75 -11.56 9.29
CA THR A 80 9.16 -11.85 9.59
C THR A 80 9.89 -10.53 9.88
N GLU A 81 11.22 -10.56 10.04
CA GLU A 81 12.03 -9.35 10.22
C GLU A 81 12.00 -8.40 9.00
N HIS A 82 11.79 -8.94 7.81
CA HIS A 82 11.78 -8.18 6.55
C HIS A 82 10.42 -8.20 5.85
N CYS A 83 9.49 -9.07 6.25
CA CYS A 83 8.17 -9.16 5.67
C CYS A 83 7.11 -8.56 6.59
N MET A 84 6.35 -7.63 6.04
CA MET A 84 5.22 -6.98 6.69
C MET A 84 3.93 -7.35 5.98
N SER A 85 2.82 -7.22 6.70
CA SER A 85 1.49 -7.37 6.15
C SER A 85 0.59 -6.26 6.66
N THR A 86 -0.31 -5.79 5.80
CA THR A 86 -1.32 -4.80 6.15
C THR A 86 -2.66 -5.51 6.31
N LEU A 87 -3.25 -5.44 7.50
CA LEU A 87 -4.48 -6.18 7.81
C LEU A 87 -5.64 -5.74 6.91
N ARG A 88 -5.88 -4.43 6.81
CA ARG A 88 -6.92 -3.83 5.97
C ARG A 88 -6.36 -2.67 5.20
N SER A 89 -6.79 -2.50 3.96
CA SER A 89 -6.36 -1.36 3.17
C SER A 89 -6.88 -0.07 3.82
N PRO A 90 -6.07 0.99 3.91
CA PRO A 90 -6.53 2.30 4.37
C PRO A 90 -7.70 2.85 3.54
N PHE A 91 -7.86 2.37 2.31
CA PHE A 91 -8.94 2.76 1.40
C PHE A 91 -10.17 1.85 1.45
N GLU A 92 -10.13 0.74 2.21
CA GLU A 92 -11.25 -0.23 2.27
C GLU A 92 -12.55 0.42 2.75
N ARG A 93 -12.49 1.27 3.78
CA ARG A 93 -13.67 1.91 4.36
C ARG A 93 -14.35 2.82 3.34
N GLY A 94 -13.60 3.75 2.75
CA GLY A 94 -14.11 4.66 1.73
C GLY A 94 -14.69 3.92 0.53
N TRP A 95 -14.05 2.81 0.13
CA TRP A 95 -14.58 1.93 -0.90
C TRP A 95 -15.95 1.36 -0.53
N ARG A 96 -16.09 0.78 0.67
CA ARG A 96 -17.38 0.23 1.13
C ARG A 96 -18.47 1.29 1.23
N GLU A 97 -18.13 2.48 1.71
CA GLU A 97 -19.09 3.58 1.87
C GLU A 97 -19.55 4.14 0.51
N TYR A 98 -18.64 4.26 -0.47
CA TYR A 98 -18.98 4.59 -1.86
C TYR A 98 -19.86 3.51 -2.48
N ALA A 99 -19.47 2.23 -2.38
CA ALA A 99 -20.24 1.11 -2.91
C ALA A 99 -21.68 1.09 -2.39
N LYS A 100 -21.86 1.39 -1.10
CA LYS A 100 -23.17 1.42 -0.44
C LYS A 100 -24.07 2.57 -0.88
N ARG A 101 -23.51 3.73 -1.26
CA ARG A 101 -24.29 4.98 -1.46
C ARG A 101 -24.34 5.48 -2.89
N VAL A 102 -23.28 5.23 -3.67
CA VAL A 102 -23.14 5.68 -5.05
C VAL A 102 -23.33 4.52 -6.02
N GLY A 103 -22.75 3.36 -5.70
CA GLY A 103 -22.82 2.15 -6.52
C GLY A 103 -21.42 1.63 -6.87
N ALA A 104 -21.29 0.96 -8.01
CA ALA A 104 -19.98 0.43 -8.43
C ALA A 104 -19.01 1.55 -8.79
N PHE A 105 -17.73 1.36 -8.44
CA PHE A 105 -16.65 2.25 -8.87
C PHE A 105 -16.48 2.24 -10.39
N ALA A 106 -16.04 3.37 -10.93
CA ALA A 106 -15.73 3.46 -12.35
C ALA A 106 -14.62 2.46 -12.75
N PRO A 107 -14.73 1.80 -13.92
CA PRO A 107 -13.73 0.85 -14.41
C PRO A 107 -12.31 1.41 -14.50
N VAL A 108 -12.20 2.74 -14.65
CA VAL A 108 -10.92 3.45 -14.75
C VAL A 108 -9.98 3.18 -13.58
N HIS A 109 -10.50 2.87 -12.39
CA HIS A 109 -9.67 2.49 -11.25
C HIS A 109 -8.89 1.19 -11.49
N ARG A 110 -9.49 0.22 -12.17
CA ARG A 110 -8.84 -1.04 -12.55
C ARG A 110 -7.90 -0.83 -13.74
N GLU A 111 -8.33 -0.05 -14.73
CA GLU A 111 -7.50 0.27 -15.91
C GLU A 111 -6.20 0.99 -15.52
N VAL A 112 -6.26 1.92 -14.57
CA VAL A 112 -5.06 2.59 -14.01
C VAL A 112 -4.15 1.61 -13.29
N ALA A 113 -4.70 0.65 -12.53
CA ALA A 113 -3.89 -0.37 -11.88
C ALA A 113 -3.19 -1.28 -12.90
N GLN A 114 -3.90 -1.69 -13.96
CA GLN A 114 -3.32 -2.45 -15.06
C GLN A 114 -2.21 -1.66 -15.76
N TYR A 115 -2.44 -0.38 -16.06
CA TYR A 115 -1.43 0.50 -16.63
C TYR A 115 -0.18 0.59 -15.74
N TYR A 116 -0.37 0.82 -14.43
CA TYR A 116 0.71 0.83 -13.45
C TYR A 116 1.46 -0.51 -13.39
N ASN A 117 0.75 -1.64 -13.40
CA ASN A 117 1.33 -2.96 -13.35
C ASN A 117 2.26 -3.24 -14.52
N HIS A 118 1.90 -2.79 -15.72
CA HIS A 118 2.72 -2.92 -16.93
C HIS A 118 3.92 -1.98 -16.96
N LYS A 119 3.79 -0.77 -16.39
CA LYS A 119 4.80 0.29 -16.52
C LYS A 119 5.75 0.42 -15.33
N VAL A 120 5.30 0.03 -14.13
CA VAL A 120 6.00 0.30 -12.87
C VAL A 120 6.26 -1.00 -12.11
N ARG A 121 5.22 -1.66 -11.58
CA ARG A 121 5.36 -2.94 -10.87
C ARG A 121 4.02 -3.69 -10.75
N PRO A 122 4.00 -5.03 -10.93
CA PRO A 122 2.78 -5.81 -11.09
C PRO A 122 2.16 -6.27 -9.75
N THR A 123 1.67 -5.33 -8.95
CA THR A 123 1.06 -5.63 -7.63
C THR A 123 -0.23 -4.88 -7.34
N ALA A 124 -0.64 -3.90 -8.15
CA ALA A 124 -1.84 -3.10 -7.89
C ALA A 124 -3.11 -3.79 -8.43
N VAL A 125 -4.17 -3.90 -7.62
CA VAL A 125 -5.50 -4.36 -8.09
C VAL A 125 -6.36 -3.20 -8.58
N THR A 126 -6.23 -2.05 -7.95
CA THR A 126 -6.99 -0.81 -8.22
C THR A 126 -6.08 0.40 -8.06
N SER A 127 -6.50 1.56 -8.56
CA SER A 127 -5.67 2.78 -8.56
C SER A 127 -5.26 3.24 -7.15
N VAL A 128 -6.00 2.90 -6.10
CA VAL A 128 -5.60 3.24 -4.73
C VAL A 128 -4.35 2.48 -4.28
N HIS A 129 -4.07 1.32 -4.86
CA HIS A 129 -2.81 0.61 -4.62
C HIS A 129 -1.62 1.31 -5.27
N VAL A 130 -1.82 2.02 -6.38
CA VAL A 130 -0.80 2.92 -6.94
C VAL A 130 -0.42 3.98 -5.91
N VAL A 131 -1.43 4.51 -5.19
CA VAL A 131 -1.21 5.48 -4.13
C VAL A 131 -0.39 4.87 -2.99
N LEU A 132 -0.82 3.71 -2.49
CA LEU A 132 -0.17 3.00 -1.37
C LEU A 132 1.26 2.58 -1.70
N HIS A 133 1.49 1.87 -2.81
CA HIS A 133 2.81 1.36 -3.18
C HIS A 133 3.80 2.51 -3.39
N THR A 134 3.35 3.59 -4.02
CA THR A 134 4.20 4.77 -4.26
C THR A 134 4.48 5.54 -2.99
N PHE A 135 3.48 5.68 -2.10
CA PHE A 135 3.68 6.33 -0.80
C PHE A 135 4.66 5.53 0.05
N ARG A 136 4.46 4.21 0.20
CA ARG A 136 5.34 3.34 0.99
C ARG A 136 6.78 3.36 0.46
N GLU A 137 6.96 3.33 -0.86
CA GLU A 137 8.30 3.45 -1.48
C GLU A 137 8.97 4.79 -1.13
N ALA A 138 8.26 5.90 -1.32
CA ALA A 138 8.79 7.22 -1.06
C ALA A 138 9.01 7.47 0.45
N ALA A 139 8.14 6.95 1.31
CA ALA A 139 8.27 7.06 2.76
C ALA A 139 9.43 6.21 3.28
N ALA A 140 9.60 4.98 2.80
CA ALA A 140 10.73 4.12 3.18
C ALA A 140 12.07 4.79 2.84
N ALA A 141 12.17 5.46 1.69
CA ALA A 141 13.36 6.20 1.30
C ALA A 141 13.72 7.38 2.23
N ARG A 142 12.82 7.77 3.14
CA ARG A 142 13.02 8.81 4.17
C ARG A 142 13.36 8.25 5.54
N VAL A 143 13.32 6.92 5.70
CA VAL A 143 13.72 6.23 6.92
C VAL A 143 15.15 5.75 6.78
N ARG A 144 15.98 6.06 7.78
CA ARG A 144 17.34 5.53 7.90
C ARG A 144 17.47 4.68 9.15
N VAL A 145 18.18 3.56 9.02
CA VAL A 145 18.58 2.69 10.12
C VAL A 145 20.10 2.58 10.10
N GLY A 146 20.76 3.12 11.12
CA GLY A 146 22.21 3.38 11.09
C GLY A 146 22.55 4.28 9.90
N ASP A 147 23.42 3.82 9.01
CA ASP A 147 23.82 4.57 7.80
C ASP A 147 23.05 4.17 6.53
N ARG A 148 22.06 3.27 6.65
CA ARG A 148 21.37 2.68 5.50
C ARG A 148 19.93 3.13 5.40
N VAL A 149 19.49 3.45 4.19
CA VAL A 149 18.10 3.81 3.91
C VAL A 149 17.23 2.56 3.89
N VAL A 150 15.97 2.66 4.30
CA VAL A 150 15.03 1.54 4.18
C VAL A 150 14.51 1.46 2.74
N ARG A 151 14.52 0.25 2.16
CA ARG A 151 13.88 -0.06 0.89
C ARG A 151 12.55 -0.73 1.13
N TYR A 152 11.59 -0.45 0.26
CA TYR A 152 10.26 -1.05 0.25
C TYR A 152 10.02 -1.79 -1.06
N GLU A 153 9.39 -2.96 -1.00
CA GLU A 153 8.98 -3.71 -2.19
C GLU A 153 7.67 -4.48 -1.95
N PRO A 154 6.62 -4.29 -2.78
CA PRO A 154 5.39 -5.04 -2.62
C PRO A 154 5.57 -6.49 -3.10
N VAL A 155 4.94 -7.42 -2.38
CA VAL A 155 4.92 -8.85 -2.74
C VAL A 155 3.57 -9.24 -3.31
N ALA A 156 2.48 -8.80 -2.68
CA ALA A 156 1.14 -9.19 -3.04
C ALA A 156 0.10 -8.20 -2.51
N THR A 157 -1.01 -8.08 -3.21
CA THR A 157 -2.16 -7.27 -2.79
C THR A 157 -3.44 -8.03 -3.06
N THR A 158 -4.38 -7.94 -2.10
CA THR A 158 -5.75 -8.44 -2.20
C THR A 158 -6.71 -7.28 -2.01
N TRP A 159 -7.77 -7.24 -2.82
CA TRP A 159 -8.85 -6.25 -2.68
C TRP A 159 -10.09 -6.84 -2.00
N VAL A 160 -11.00 -5.96 -1.61
CA VAL A 160 -12.18 -6.29 -0.78
C VAL A 160 -13.18 -7.20 -1.49
N ASP A 161 -13.09 -7.29 -2.81
CA ASP A 161 -13.87 -8.19 -3.68
C ASP A 161 -13.18 -9.55 -3.87
N GLY A 162 -12.03 -9.78 -3.23
CA GLY A 162 -11.27 -11.03 -3.28
C GLY A 162 -10.29 -11.11 -4.44
N GLU A 163 -10.20 -10.08 -5.29
CA GLU A 163 -9.23 -10.04 -6.37
C GLU A 163 -7.80 -9.91 -5.81
N VAL A 164 -6.88 -10.71 -6.34
CA VAL A 164 -5.49 -10.77 -5.89
C VAL A 164 -4.57 -10.44 -7.06
N GLN A 165 -3.63 -9.53 -6.84
CA GLN A 165 -2.55 -9.25 -7.78
C GLN A 165 -1.21 -9.69 -7.20
N LEU A 166 -0.51 -10.53 -7.97
CA LEU A 166 0.83 -11.02 -7.70
C LEU A 166 1.74 -10.71 -8.90
N PRO A 167 3.06 -10.58 -8.70
CA PRO A 167 4.04 -10.67 -9.77
C PRO A 167 4.01 -12.05 -10.43
N GLU A 168 4.52 -12.13 -11.66
CA GLU A 168 4.78 -13.41 -12.33
C GLU A 168 5.73 -14.29 -11.50
N ASP A 169 5.61 -15.62 -11.65
CA ASP A 169 6.33 -16.60 -10.83
C ASP A 169 7.85 -16.35 -10.75
N ALA A 170 8.48 -16.00 -11.88
CA ALA A 170 9.91 -15.71 -11.95
C ALA A 170 10.33 -14.53 -11.06
N LYS A 171 9.42 -13.58 -10.80
CA LYS A 171 9.64 -12.43 -9.92
C LYS A 171 9.14 -12.69 -8.50
N LEU A 172 8.14 -13.54 -8.33
CA LEU A 172 7.58 -13.87 -7.02
C LEU A 172 8.54 -14.72 -6.17
N GLU A 173 9.19 -15.73 -6.73
CA GLU A 173 10.08 -16.62 -5.95
C GLU A 173 11.23 -15.88 -5.22
N PRO A 174 11.97 -14.95 -5.87
CA PRO A 174 12.98 -14.17 -5.17
C PRO A 174 12.40 -13.32 -4.02
N LEU A 175 11.20 -12.76 -4.20
CA LEU A 175 10.52 -11.98 -3.16
C LEU A 175 10.14 -12.84 -1.96
N LEU A 176 9.58 -14.03 -2.19
CA LEU A 176 9.23 -14.98 -1.14
C LEU A 176 10.46 -15.47 -0.37
N LYS A 177 11.57 -15.71 -1.07
CA LYS A 177 12.84 -16.08 -0.45
C LYS A 177 13.36 -14.96 0.48
N ARG A 178 13.35 -13.71 0.02
CA ARG A 178 13.73 -12.53 0.82
C ARG A 178 12.79 -12.29 2.00
N ALA A 179 11.48 -12.50 1.79
CA ALA A 179 10.47 -12.44 2.83
C ALA A 179 10.67 -13.50 3.92
N GLY A 180 11.34 -14.61 3.61
CA GLY A 180 11.41 -15.77 4.47
C GLY A 180 10.07 -16.49 4.62
N ILE A 181 9.21 -16.45 3.60
CA ILE A 181 7.89 -17.10 3.62
C ILE A 181 7.70 -18.00 2.40
N SER A 182 6.88 -19.05 2.53
CA SER A 182 6.49 -19.91 1.41
C SER A 182 5.28 -19.36 0.65
N ARG A 183 5.03 -19.86 -0.56
CA ARG A 183 3.77 -19.62 -1.30
C ARG A 183 2.54 -19.94 -0.45
N THR A 184 2.58 -21.05 0.29
CA THR A 184 1.49 -21.45 1.20
C THR A 184 1.25 -20.40 2.27
N LYS A 185 2.32 -19.90 2.91
CA LYS A 185 2.20 -18.85 3.93
C LYS A 185 1.66 -17.55 3.33
N LEU A 186 2.11 -17.17 2.14
CA LEU A 186 1.55 -16.03 1.40
C LEU A 186 0.04 -16.20 1.19
N GLY A 187 -0.39 -17.35 0.64
CA GLY A 187 -1.80 -17.64 0.43
C GLY A 187 -2.63 -17.64 1.73
N MET A 188 -2.06 -18.02 2.86
CA MET A 188 -2.72 -17.91 4.16
C MET A 188 -2.87 -16.46 4.63
N LEU A 189 -1.87 -15.61 4.41
CA LEU A 189 -1.92 -14.19 4.76
C LEU A 189 -3.00 -13.48 3.95
N LEU A 190 -3.03 -13.70 2.63
CA LEU A 190 -3.96 -13.02 1.71
C LEU A 190 -5.45 -13.34 1.95
N ARG A 191 -5.77 -14.29 2.83
CA ARG A 191 -7.16 -14.54 3.28
C ARG A 191 -7.69 -13.45 4.20
N ASN A 192 -6.80 -12.80 4.96
CA ASN A 192 -7.17 -11.85 6.02
C ASN A 192 -6.38 -10.53 5.97
N HIS A 193 -5.41 -10.42 5.07
CA HIS A 193 -4.54 -9.26 4.93
C HIS A 193 -4.63 -8.71 3.51
N SER A 194 -4.80 -7.40 3.42
CA SER A 194 -4.90 -6.65 2.15
C SER A 194 -3.58 -6.54 1.39
N ASP A 195 -2.44 -6.50 2.07
CA ASP A 195 -1.13 -6.42 1.41
C ASP A 195 -0.09 -7.26 2.14
N VAL A 196 0.89 -7.75 1.38
CA VAL A 196 2.14 -8.31 1.87
C VAL A 196 3.29 -7.61 1.15
N TRP A 197 4.28 -7.17 1.91
CA TRP A 197 5.37 -6.33 1.41
C TRP A 197 6.65 -6.50 2.21
N LEU A 198 7.77 -6.10 1.60
CA LEU A 198 9.10 -6.20 2.16
C LEU A 198 9.62 -4.84 2.62
N ILE A 199 10.42 -4.88 3.68
CA ILE A 199 11.35 -3.83 4.07
C ILE A 199 12.73 -4.40 4.35
N GLU A 200 13.73 -3.72 3.82
CA GLU A 200 15.12 -4.13 3.93
C GLU A 200 16.01 -2.90 4.09
N SER A 201 17.17 -3.10 4.71
CA SER A 201 18.21 -2.08 4.80
C SER A 201 19.02 -2.07 3.50
N ALA A 202 19.06 -0.91 2.82
CA ALA A 202 19.66 -0.69 1.49
C ALA A 202 21.16 -0.93 1.40
#